data_AF-A0A0F4TNS3-F1
#
_entry.id   AF-A0A0F4TNS3-F1
#
_cell.length_a   1.000
_cell.length_b   1.000
_cell.length_c   1.000
_cell.angle_alpha   90.00
_cell.angle_beta   90.00
_cell.angle_gamma   90.00
#
_symmetry.space_group_name_H-M   'P 1'
#
loop_
_entity.id
_entity.type
_entity.pdbx_description
1 polymer ?
#
loop_
_entity_poly.entity_id
_entity_poly.type
_entity_poly.pdbx_seq_one_letter_code
_entity_poly.pdbx_strand_id
1 'polypeptide(L)'
;MAFTLAFFVMVYPLYVWVAAAPSVDRMLVMQLLLCSAIGGFFGPAPTALAEQFPIEVRSTGVSVAYNVAVMVFGGFAPLIVTWLSKALATPVAPAFYVLFACVLTLLGTYCMHEAPRAKKSEALNFEVKP
;
A
#
# COMPACT_ATOMS: atom_id res chain seq x y z
N MET A 1 5.89 -2.55 6.20
CA MET A 1 5.30 -1.95 7.42
C MET A 1 5.71 -0.48 7.63
N ALA A 2 7.00 -0.14 7.72
CA ALA A 2 7.45 1.23 8.03
C ALA A 2 6.85 2.32 7.11
N PHE A 3 6.89 2.13 5.79
CA PHE A 3 6.30 3.08 4.83
C PHE A 3 4.78 3.23 4.97
N THR A 4 4.06 2.12 5.24
CA THR A 4 2.61 2.13 5.49
C THR A 4 2.28 2.89 6.77
N LEU A 5 3.08 2.74 7.83
CA LEU A 5 2.93 3.51 9.08
C LEU A 5 3.20 5.00 8.86
N ALA A 6 4.28 5.34 8.15
CA ALA A 6 4.59 6.72 7.79
C ALA A 6 3.41 7.35 7.02
N PHE A 7 2.89 6.64 6.02
CA PHE A 7 1.74 7.08 5.24
C PHE A 7 0.47 7.25 6.10
N PHE A 8 0.18 6.32 7.01
CA PHE A 8 -0.94 6.40 7.96
C PHE A 8 -0.85 7.64 8.86
N VAL A 9 0.34 7.95 9.38
CA VAL A 9 0.56 9.11 10.24
C VAL A 9 0.49 10.42 9.46
N MET A 10 0.97 10.44 8.21
CA MET A 10 1.05 11.64 7.39
C MET A 10 -0.30 12.05 6.75
N VAL A 11 -1.18 11.08 6.44
CA VAL A 11 -2.35 11.37 5.60
C VAL A 11 -3.32 12.36 6.27
N TYR A 12 -3.67 12.16 7.55
CA TYR A 12 -4.62 13.04 8.24
C TYR A 12 -4.12 14.49 8.39
N PRO A 13 -2.91 14.77 8.92
CA PRO A 13 -2.43 16.14 9.06
C PRO A 13 -2.27 16.84 7.72
N LEU A 14 -1.86 16.13 6.65
CA LEU A 14 -1.77 16.72 5.32
C LEU A 14 -3.14 17.13 4.76
N TYR A 15 -4.16 16.30 4.92
CA TYR A 15 -5.53 16.67 4.51
C TYR A 15 -6.07 17.87 5.29
N VAL A 16 -5.82 17.94 6.60
CA VAL A 16 -6.21 19.09 7.44
C VAL A 16 -5.46 20.35 6.99
N TRP A 17 -4.17 20.25 6.67
CA TRP A 17 -3.35 21.38 6.22
C TRP A 17 -3.81 21.94 4.86
N VAL A 18 -4.19 21.07 3.92
CA VAL A 18 -4.79 21.47 2.63
C VAL A 18 -6.18 22.06 2.86
N ALA A 19 -7.01 21.43 3.70
CA ALA A 19 -8.35 21.92 4.01
C ALA A 19 -8.36 23.30 4.67
N ALA A 20 -7.35 23.63 5.48
CA ALA A 20 -7.25 24.91 6.17
C ALA A 20 -7.01 26.10 5.23
N ALA A 21 -6.27 25.91 4.12
CA ALA A 21 -6.19 26.92 3.06
C ALA A 21 -6.00 26.24 1.69
N PRO A 22 -7.11 25.92 1.00
CA PRO A 22 -7.05 25.23 -0.29
C PRO A 22 -6.29 26.04 -1.33
N SER A 23 -5.24 25.44 -1.88
CA SER A 23 -4.41 26.03 -2.94
C SER A 23 -3.72 24.92 -3.73
N VAL A 24 -3.46 25.18 -5.01
CA VAL A 24 -2.81 24.20 -5.91
C VAL A 24 -1.45 23.76 -5.35
N ASP A 25 -0.67 24.70 -4.83
CA ASP A 25 0.66 24.41 -4.27
C ASP A 25 0.59 23.42 -3.10
N ARG A 26 -0.36 23.59 -2.18
CA ARG A 26 -0.53 22.67 -1.04
C ARG A 26 -1.00 21.29 -1.48
N MET A 27 -1.87 21.23 -2.48
CA MET A 27 -2.32 19.95 -3.06
C MET A 27 -1.16 19.21 -3.74
N LEU A 28 -0.30 19.93 -4.47
CA LEU A 28 0.90 19.36 -5.09
C LEU A 28 1.89 18.83 -4.03
N VAL A 29 2.16 19.61 -2.98
CA VAL A 29 3.04 19.20 -1.88
C VAL A 29 2.48 17.95 -1.19
N MET A 30 1.19 17.93 -0.87
CA MET A 30 0.53 16.75 -0.30
C MET A 30 0.70 15.53 -1.23
N GLN A 31 0.41 15.69 -2.52
CA GLN A 31 0.51 14.61 -3.50
C GLN A 31 1.93 14.04 -3.57
N LEU A 32 2.95 14.91 -3.65
CA LEU A 32 4.35 14.48 -3.72
C LEU A 32 4.78 13.69 -2.47
N LEU A 33 4.41 14.17 -1.28
CA LEU A 33 4.71 13.49 -0.02
C LEU A 33 4.03 12.12 0.05
N LEU A 34 2.72 12.06 -0.23
CA LEU A 34 1.97 10.80 -0.22
C LEU A 34 2.47 9.82 -1.28
N CYS A 35 2.76 10.27 -2.50
CA CYS A 35 3.33 9.44 -3.56
C CYS A 35 4.72 8.90 -3.20
N SER A 36 5.58 9.70 -2.56
CA SER A 36 6.91 9.25 -2.15
C SER A 36 6.84 8.10 -1.13
N ALA A 37 5.93 8.22 -0.15
CA ALA A 37 5.70 7.18 0.84
C ALA A 37 5.07 5.91 0.23
N ILE A 38 4.12 6.06 -0.70
CA ILE A 38 3.55 4.94 -1.48
C ILE A 38 4.62 4.26 -2.34
N GLY A 39 5.53 5.03 -2.95
CA GLY A 39 6.60 4.50 -3.79
C GLY A 39 7.48 3.50 -3.03
N GLY A 40 7.79 3.78 -1.77
CA GLY A 40 8.53 2.85 -0.89
C GLY A 40 7.76 1.57 -0.56
N PHE A 41 6.42 1.58 -0.61
CA PHE A 41 5.59 0.39 -0.43
C PHE A 41 5.48 -0.45 -1.70
N PHE A 42 5.43 0.18 -2.88
CA PHE A 42 5.26 -0.51 -4.16
C PHE A 42 6.44 -1.41 -4.56
N GLY A 43 7.63 -1.19 -3.99
CA GLY A 43 8.80 -2.06 -4.22
C GLY A 43 8.62 -3.48 -3.63
N PRO A 44 8.50 -3.63 -2.30
CA PRO A 44 8.42 -4.94 -1.66
C PRO A 44 7.03 -5.61 -1.76
N ALA A 45 5.95 -4.84 -1.92
CA ALA A 45 4.59 -5.37 -1.86
C ALA A 45 4.28 -6.50 -2.87
N PRO A 46 4.57 -6.37 -4.19
CA PRO A 46 4.23 -7.42 -5.16
C PRO A 46 5.05 -8.68 -4.95
N THR A 47 6.33 -8.57 -4.58
CA THR A 47 7.19 -9.72 -4.27
C THR A 47 6.66 -10.47 -3.06
N ALA A 48 6.39 -9.76 -1.95
CA ALA A 48 5.88 -10.38 -0.73
C ALA A 48 4.53 -11.07 -0.96
N LEU A 49 3.64 -10.46 -1.77
CA LEU A 49 2.36 -11.06 -2.14
C LEU A 49 2.55 -12.34 -2.98
N ALA A 50 3.46 -12.33 -3.95
CA ALA A 50 3.73 -13.47 -4.82
C ALA A 50 4.32 -14.67 -4.04
N GLU A 51 5.08 -14.41 -2.98
CA GLU A 51 5.64 -15.43 -2.11
C GLU A 51 4.60 -16.17 -1.26
N GLN A 52 3.40 -15.59 -1.05
CA GLN A 52 2.31 -16.26 -0.32
C GLN A 52 1.65 -17.39 -1.12
N PHE A 53 1.89 -17.46 -2.43
CA PHE A 53 1.30 -18.47 -3.31
C PHE A 53 2.35 -19.50 -3.77
N PRO A 54 1.95 -20.78 -3.89
CA PRO A 54 2.82 -21.82 -4.42
C PRO A 54 3.15 -21.56 -5.89
N ILE A 55 4.30 -22.07 -6.33
CA ILE A 55 4.92 -21.72 -7.61
C ILE A 55 4.00 -22.03 -8.79
N GLU A 56 3.22 -23.12 -8.74
CA GLU A 56 2.38 -23.55 -9.86
C GLU A 56 1.22 -22.58 -10.16
N VAL A 57 0.70 -21.89 -9.14
CA VAL A 57 -0.47 -20.99 -9.29
C VAL A 57 -0.18 -19.54 -8.93
N ARG A 58 1.08 -19.18 -8.69
CA ARG A 58 1.49 -17.85 -8.21
C ARG A 58 0.91 -16.70 -9.04
N SER A 59 1.10 -16.72 -10.35
CA SER A 59 0.65 -15.63 -11.22
C SER A 59 -0.88 -15.45 -11.19
N THR A 60 -1.61 -16.57 -11.28
CA THR A 60 -3.08 -16.58 -11.25
C THR A 60 -3.60 -16.16 -9.87
N GLY A 61 -3.02 -16.68 -8.79
CA GLY A 61 -3.38 -16.35 -7.42
C GLY A 61 -3.18 -14.87 -7.10
N VAL A 62 -2.01 -14.32 -7.45
CA VAL A 62 -1.72 -12.88 -7.32
C VAL A 62 -2.71 -12.05 -8.14
N SER A 63 -2.94 -12.40 -9.40
CA SER A 63 -3.84 -11.65 -10.29
C SER A 63 -5.28 -11.64 -9.78
N VAL A 64 -5.79 -12.80 -9.36
CA VAL A 64 -7.16 -12.92 -8.81
C VAL A 64 -7.28 -12.12 -7.51
N ALA A 65 -6.35 -12.31 -6.57
CA ALA A 65 -6.38 -11.58 -5.30
C ALA A 65 -6.29 -10.06 -5.50
N TYR A 66 -5.38 -9.60 -6.35
CA TYR A 66 -5.22 -8.17 -6.66
C TYR A 66 -6.46 -7.59 -7.34
N ASN A 67 -6.97 -8.24 -8.39
CA ASN A 67 -8.12 -7.73 -9.13
C ASN A 67 -9.39 -7.69 -8.28
N VAL A 68 -9.62 -8.70 -7.43
CA VAL A 68 -10.77 -8.70 -6.50
C VAL A 68 -10.63 -7.55 -5.50
N ALA A 69 -9.45 -7.36 -4.90
CA ALA A 69 -9.21 -6.26 -3.97
C ALA A 69 -9.38 -4.89 -4.63
N VAL A 70 -8.80 -4.67 -5.82
CA VAL A 70 -8.91 -3.41 -6.56
C VAL A 70 -10.35 -3.15 -7.01
N MET A 71 -11.09 -4.18 -7.43
CA MET A 71 -12.49 -4.04 -7.82
C MET A 71 -13.36 -3.61 -6.63
N VAL A 72 -13.22 -4.28 -5.48
CA VAL A 72 -14.05 -4.04 -4.30
C VAL A 72 -13.67 -2.75 -3.59
N PHE A 73 -12.38 -2.49 -3.38
CA PHE A 73 -11.95 -1.31 -2.64
C PHE A 73 -11.72 -0.14 -3.59
N GLY A 74 -10.90 -0.31 -4.63
CA GLY A 74 -10.60 0.76 -5.58
C GLY A 74 -11.80 1.21 -6.41
N GLY A 75 -12.60 0.28 -6.93
CA GLY A 75 -13.76 0.59 -7.77
C GLY A 75 -14.86 1.36 -7.04
N PHE A 76 -15.10 1.02 -5.76
CA PHE A 76 -16.09 1.70 -4.94
C PHE A 76 -15.53 2.92 -4.18
N ALA A 77 -14.22 3.17 -4.23
CA ALA A 77 -13.59 4.27 -3.51
C ALA A 77 -14.24 5.64 -3.82
N PRO A 78 -14.51 6.03 -5.09
CA PRO A 78 -15.12 7.33 -5.38
C PRO A 78 -16.53 7.46 -4.79
N LEU A 79 -17.31 6.37 -4.80
CA LEU A 79 -18.66 6.33 -4.23
C LEU A 79 -18.61 6.49 -2.70
N ILE A 80 -17.75 5.73 -2.03
CA ILE A 80 -17.59 5.78 -0.57
C ILE A 80 -17.07 7.14 -0.13
N VAL A 81 -16.04 7.67 -0.79
CA VAL A 81 -15.46 8.99 -0.48
C VAL A 81 -16.46 10.11 -0.70
N THR A 82 -17.26 10.03 -1.77
CA THR A 82 -18.31 11.03 -2.04
C THR A 82 -19.42 10.97 -0.98
N TRP A 83 -19.87 9.76 -0.63
CA TRP A 83 -20.85 9.57 0.43
C TRP A 83 -20.33 10.09 1.78
N LEU A 84 -19.10 9.77 2.13
CA LEU A 84 -18.46 10.20 3.36
C LEU A 84 -18.29 11.72 3.43
N SER A 85 -17.90 12.35 2.31
CA SER A 85 -17.81 13.82 2.21
C SER A 85 -19.16 14.49 2.47
N LYS A 86 -20.26 13.91 1.96
CA LYS A 86 -21.62 14.42 2.21
C LYS A 86 -22.06 14.18 3.65
N ALA A 87 -21.78 13.01 4.22
CA ALA A 87 -22.21 12.64 5.56
C ALA A 87 -21.47 13.42 6.66
N LEU A 88 -20.16 13.61 6.52
CA LEU A 88 -19.34 14.31 7.52
C LEU A 88 -19.29 15.82 7.29
N ALA A 89 -19.77 16.33 6.15
CA ALA A 89 -19.73 17.73 5.76
C ALA A 89 -18.34 18.37 5.93
N THR A 90 -17.28 17.60 5.66
CA THR A 90 -15.88 18.02 5.87
C THR A 90 -15.01 17.70 4.65
N PRO A 91 -14.11 18.61 4.23
CA PRO A 91 -13.17 18.37 3.14
C PRO A 91 -12.10 17.31 3.48
N VAL A 92 -11.96 16.95 4.76
CA VAL A 92 -10.99 15.94 5.25
C VAL A 92 -11.54 14.51 5.09
N ALA A 93 -12.81 14.36 4.71
CA ALA A 93 -13.48 13.06 4.63
C ALA A 93 -12.69 11.98 3.85
N PRO A 94 -12.08 12.25 2.67
CA PRO A 94 -11.33 11.24 1.95
C PRO A 94 -10.18 10.61 2.75
N ALA A 95 -9.61 11.35 3.72
CA ALA A 95 -8.53 10.84 4.57
C ALA A 95 -8.95 9.61 5.39
N PHE A 96 -10.20 9.53 5.85
CA PHE A 96 -10.67 8.39 6.65
C PHE A 96 -10.75 7.10 5.83
N TYR A 97 -11.14 7.21 4.55
CA TYR A 97 -11.13 6.06 3.64
C TYR A 97 -9.69 5.54 3.45
N VAL A 98 -8.74 6.46 3.30
CA VAL A 98 -7.32 6.11 3.16
C VAL A 98 -6.74 5.53 4.45
N LEU A 99 -7.08 6.09 5.62
CA LEU A 99 -6.69 5.54 6.93
C LEU A 99 -7.22 4.12 7.12
N PHE A 100 -8.47 3.86 6.74
CA PHE A 100 -9.06 2.53 6.76
C PHE A 100 -8.29 1.55 5.87
N ALA A 101 -7.95 1.94 4.63
CA ALA A 101 -7.14 1.11 3.74
C ALA A 101 -5.73 0.82 4.30
N CYS A 102 -5.13 1.79 5.00
CA CYS A 102 -3.85 1.59 5.68
C CYS A 102 -3.96 0.57 6.81
N VAL A 103 -5.03 0.60 7.61
CA VAL A 103 -5.27 -0.40 8.66
C VAL A 103 -5.39 -1.80 8.06
N LEU A 104 -6.18 -1.96 6.99
CA LEU A 104 -6.27 -3.25 6.29
C LEU A 104 -4.91 -3.71 5.76
N THR A 105 -4.11 -2.79 5.22
CA THR A 105 -2.75 -3.10 4.74
C THR A 105 -1.84 -3.54 5.89
N LEU A 106 -1.89 -2.87 7.04
CA LEU A 106 -1.11 -3.24 8.21
C LEU A 106 -1.52 -4.61 8.76
N LEU A 107 -2.82 -4.89 8.85
CA LEU A 107 -3.33 -6.21 9.24
C LEU A 107 -2.91 -7.29 8.25
N GLY A 108 -3.06 -7.04 6.95
CA GLY A 108 -2.66 -7.96 5.91
C GLY A 108 -1.17 -8.28 5.98
N THR A 109 -0.32 -7.25 6.05
CA THR A 109 1.14 -7.44 6.16
C THR A 109 1.56 -8.12 7.45
N TYR A 110 0.82 -7.95 8.55
CA TYR A 110 1.07 -8.66 9.80
C TYR A 110 0.72 -10.15 9.72
N CYS A 111 -0.29 -10.51 8.93
CA CYS A 111 -0.71 -11.90 8.72
C CYS A 111 0.09 -12.65 7.64
N MET A 112 0.96 -11.96 6.90
CA MET A 112 1.80 -12.61 5.88
C MET A 112 2.86 -13.48 6.54
N HIS A 113 3.09 -14.67 5.99
CA HIS A 113 4.16 -15.53 6.45
C HIS A 113 5.49 -15.12 5.82
N GLU A 114 6.55 -15.05 6.63
CA GLU A 114 7.92 -14.85 6.14
C GLU A 114 8.27 -15.98 5.14
N ALA A 115 8.61 -15.60 3.91
CA ALA A 115 9.13 -16.56 2.95
C ALA A 115 10.46 -17.14 3.49
N PRO A 116 10.72 -18.46 3.34
CA PRO A 116 12.01 -19.03 3.68
C PRO A 116 13.10 -18.28 2.92
N ARG A 117 13.96 -17.54 3.63
CA ARG A 117 15.13 -16.85 3.04
C ARG A 117 15.87 -17.87 2.18
N ALA A 118 16.01 -17.59 0.88
CA ALA A 118 16.86 -18.38 0.00
C ALA A 118 18.23 -18.51 0.67
N LYS A 119 18.63 -19.73 1.04
CA LYS A 119 19.94 -20.03 1.62
C LYS A 119 20.99 -19.39 0.72
N LYS A 120 21.78 -18.47 1.29
CA LYS A 120 22.91 -17.82 0.65
C LYS A 120 23.72 -18.88 -0.09
N SER A 121 23.85 -18.70 -1.41
CA SER A 121 24.55 -19.58 -2.33
C SER A 121 25.79 -20.21 -1.71
N GLU A 122 25.65 -21.48 -1.31
CA GLU A 122 26.74 -22.42 -1.05
C GLU A 122 27.27 -23.00 -2.38
N ALA A 123 27.04 -22.30 -3.49
CA ALA A 123 27.49 -22.66 -4.83
C ALA A 123 28.66 -21.77 -5.32
N LEU A 124 29.24 -20.94 -4.45
CA LEU A 124 30.52 -20.26 -4.72
C LEU A 124 31.75 -21.10 -4.32
N ASN A 125 31.57 -22.38 -4.01
CA ASN A 125 32.65 -23.38 -4.02
C ASN A 125 32.74 -24.01 -5.41
N PHE A 126 33.03 -23.20 -6.42
CA PHE A 126 33.77 -23.72 -7.57
C PHE A 126 35.20 -23.96 -7.06
N GLU A 127 35.40 -25.10 -6.40
CA GLU A 127 36.73 -25.72 -6.37
C GLU A 127 37.11 -25.95 -7.84
N VAL A 128 37.90 -25.02 -8.36
CA VAL A 128 38.73 -25.24 -9.55
C VAL A 128 39.66 -26.38 -9.19
N LYS A 129 39.27 -27.60 -9.57
CA LYS A 129 40.12 -28.77 -9.46
C LYS A 129 41.11 -28.74 -10.63
N PRO A 130 42.43 -28.68 -10.38
CA PRO A 130 43.45 -28.76 -11.42
C PRO A 130 43.54 -30.16 -12.05
#